data_AF-A0A351NH17-F1
#
_entry.id   AF-A0A351NH17-F1
#
_cell.length_a   1.000
_cell.length_b   1.000
_cell.length_c   1.000
_cell.angle_alpha   90.00
_cell.angle_beta   90.00
_cell.angle_gamma   90.00
#
_symmetry.space_group_name_H-M   'P 1'
#
loop_
_entity.id
_entity.type
_entity.pdbx_description
1 polymer ?
#
loop_
_entity_poly.entity_id
_entity_poly.type
_entity_poly.pdbx_seq_one_letter_code
_entity_poly.pdbx_strand_id
1 'polypeptide(L)'
;PDVVKEAVFLATATRVTPFMTALNESQRMALLADPTFTEAKNLDGGKKGLSCARSIALISYRTFDGYNFTQSEDDEDCMFADKAASYQRYQGKKLSDRFDAYSYWYLTKTLDSMNVGRGRGGVDNALSTIKSSCHVISIDSDVLFPPKHGKATAVALGKARYHELSSLYGHDGFLIENEHLCHILRPVVDKALS
;
A
#
# COMPACT_ATOMS: atom_id res chain seq x y z
N PRO A 1 -7.05 24.01 1.60
CA PRO A 1 -5.67 24.36 1.17
C PRO A 1 -4.99 25.38 2.10
N ASP A 2 -5.74 26.15 2.89
CA ASP A 2 -5.19 27.24 3.70
C ASP A 2 -4.74 26.83 5.12
N VAL A 3 -5.03 25.59 5.54
CA VAL A 3 -4.68 25.06 6.87
C VAL A 3 -3.35 24.31 6.86
N VAL A 4 -3.11 23.48 5.84
CA VAL A 4 -1.94 22.60 5.76
C VAL A 4 -0.84 23.28 4.96
N LYS A 5 0.29 23.59 5.60
CA LYS A 5 1.44 24.26 4.96
C LYS A 5 2.37 23.29 4.22
N GLU A 6 2.66 22.14 4.82
CA GLU A 6 3.52 21.09 4.27
C GLU A 6 2.72 19.80 4.10
N ALA A 7 2.89 19.11 2.98
CA ALA A 7 2.23 17.83 2.70
C ALA A 7 3.22 16.83 2.11
N VAL A 8 3.22 15.61 2.64
CA VAL A 8 4.05 14.51 2.14
C VAL A 8 3.13 13.42 1.58
N PHE A 9 3.35 13.06 0.32
CA PHE A 9 2.70 11.95 -0.37
C PHE A 9 3.71 10.82 -0.51
N LEU A 10 3.54 9.75 0.27
CA LEU A 10 4.47 8.62 0.35
C LEU A 10 3.80 7.36 -0.20
N ALA A 11 4.44 6.67 -1.14
CA ALA A 11 4.01 5.39 -1.70
C ALA A 11 2.49 5.34 -1.99
N THR A 12 2.01 6.33 -2.77
CA THR A 12 0.58 6.55 -3.01
C THR A 12 0.32 6.97 -4.46
N ALA A 13 -0.96 7.02 -4.84
CA ALA A 13 -1.40 7.46 -6.16
C ALA A 13 -2.55 8.46 -6.06
N THR A 14 -2.74 9.21 -7.14
CA THR A 14 -3.80 10.22 -7.28
C THR A 14 -5.14 9.60 -7.68
N ARG A 15 -5.11 8.38 -8.23
CA ARG A 15 -6.28 7.62 -8.65
C ARG A 15 -5.99 6.13 -8.60
N VAL A 16 -6.99 5.33 -8.25
CA VAL A 16 -6.89 3.87 -8.32
C VAL A 16 -6.63 3.41 -9.76
N THR A 17 -5.75 2.43 -9.92
CA THR A 17 -5.48 1.81 -11.23
C THR A 17 -6.29 0.53 -11.42
N PRO A 18 -6.47 0.04 -12.66
CA PRO A 18 -7.06 -1.28 -12.89
C PRO A 18 -6.31 -2.41 -12.18
N PHE A 19 -4.98 -2.33 -12.09
CA PHE A 19 -4.16 -3.30 -11.35
C PHE A 19 -4.50 -3.33 -9.85
N MET A 20 -4.57 -2.16 -9.20
CA MET A 20 -4.99 -2.05 -7.79
C MET A 20 -6.40 -2.58 -7.59
N THR A 21 -7.32 -2.26 -8.52
CA THR A 21 -8.71 -2.73 -8.46
C THR A 21 -8.79 -4.26 -8.55
N ALA A 22 -7.99 -4.87 -9.44
CA ALA A 22 -7.92 -6.34 -9.57
C ALA A 22 -7.37 -7.00 -8.29
N LEU A 23 -6.34 -6.41 -7.67
CA LEU A 23 -5.81 -6.89 -6.38
C LEU A 23 -6.85 -6.77 -5.26
N ASN A 24 -7.52 -5.62 -5.14
CA ASN A 24 -8.55 -5.38 -4.14
C ASN A 24 -9.77 -6.30 -4.33
N GLU A 25 -10.18 -6.56 -5.57
CA GLU A 25 -11.29 -7.47 -5.85
C GLU A 25 -10.91 -8.92 -5.55
N SER A 26 -9.70 -9.36 -5.88
CA SER A 26 -9.22 -10.71 -5.52
C SER A 26 -9.24 -10.94 -4.01
N GLN A 27 -8.87 -9.92 -3.22
CA GLN A 27 -8.97 -9.96 -1.76
C GLN A 27 -10.42 -10.07 -1.28
N ARG A 28 -11.34 -9.33 -1.90
CA ARG A 28 -12.77 -9.40 -1.60
C ARG A 28 -13.40 -10.73 -2.02
N MET A 29 -12.98 -11.32 -3.12
CA MET A 29 -13.41 -12.66 -3.52
C MET A 29 -13.02 -13.70 -2.46
N ALA A 30 -11.82 -13.57 -1.86
CA ALA A 30 -11.42 -14.43 -0.74
C ALA A 30 -12.34 -14.27 0.49
N LEU A 31 -12.79 -13.05 0.78
CA LEU A 31 -13.78 -12.79 1.84
C LEU A 31 -15.14 -13.43 1.52
N LEU A 32 -15.64 -13.27 0.29
CA LEU A 32 -16.92 -13.86 -0.16
C LEU A 32 -16.91 -15.38 -0.18
N ALA A 33 -15.73 -15.99 -0.38
CA ALA A 33 -15.55 -17.43 -0.34
C ALA A 33 -15.59 -18.01 1.08
N ASP A 34 -15.52 -17.18 2.14
CA ASP A 34 -15.71 -17.60 3.52
C ASP A 34 -17.21 -17.53 3.89
N PRO A 35 -17.91 -18.66 4.10
CA PRO A 35 -19.33 -18.64 4.41
C PRO A 35 -19.65 -17.86 5.69
N THR A 36 -18.73 -17.83 6.66
CA THR A 36 -18.95 -17.11 7.91
C THR A 36 -18.98 -15.58 7.71
N PHE A 37 -18.38 -15.08 6.63
CA PHE A 37 -18.44 -13.67 6.25
C PHE A 37 -19.81 -13.29 5.69
N THR A 38 -20.37 -14.12 4.79
CA THR A 38 -21.64 -13.84 4.13
C THR A 38 -22.85 -14.15 5.01
N GLU A 39 -22.75 -15.16 5.88
CA GLU A 39 -23.78 -15.49 6.87
C GLU A 39 -23.95 -14.39 7.93
N ALA A 40 -22.88 -13.63 8.22
CA ALA A 40 -22.86 -12.50 9.16
C ALA A 40 -23.54 -12.78 10.53
N LYS A 41 -23.44 -14.02 11.03
CA LYS A 41 -24.06 -14.45 12.30
C LYS A 41 -23.50 -13.72 13.53
N ASN A 42 -22.26 -13.23 13.45
CA ASN A 42 -21.62 -12.41 14.47
C ASN A 42 -20.50 -11.54 13.85
N LEU A 43 -19.92 -10.67 14.68
CA LEU A 43 -18.86 -9.75 14.28
C LEU A 43 -17.49 -10.42 14.01
N ASP A 44 -17.33 -11.71 14.36
CA ASP A 44 -16.09 -12.47 14.15
C ASP A 44 -16.09 -13.27 12.83
N GLY A 45 -17.12 -13.11 11.99
CA GLY A 45 -17.24 -13.77 10.69
C GLY A 45 -16.14 -13.36 9.71
N GLY A 46 -15.72 -14.29 8.84
CA GLY A 46 -14.80 -14.01 7.73
C GLY A 46 -13.31 -14.11 8.06
N LYS A 47 -12.92 -14.66 9.21
CA LYS A 47 -11.50 -14.77 9.60
C LYS A 47 -10.64 -15.56 8.62
N LYS A 48 -11.16 -16.63 8.01
CA LYS A 48 -10.39 -17.41 7.03
C LYS A 48 -10.29 -16.65 5.70
N GLY A 49 -11.38 -16.03 5.27
CA GLY A 49 -11.40 -15.14 4.11
C GLY A 49 -10.41 -13.98 4.26
N LEU A 50 -10.37 -13.34 5.43
CA LEU A 50 -9.44 -12.25 5.74
C LEU A 50 -7.98 -12.72 5.76
N SER A 51 -7.71 -13.91 6.29
CA SER A 51 -6.37 -14.50 6.24
C SER A 51 -5.90 -14.70 4.79
N CYS A 52 -6.78 -15.19 3.90
CA CYS A 52 -6.47 -15.36 2.49
C CYS A 52 -6.32 -14.00 1.76
N ALA A 53 -7.23 -13.06 2.01
CA ALA A 53 -7.14 -11.69 1.50
C ALA A 53 -5.81 -11.02 1.89
N ARG A 54 -5.36 -11.19 3.13
CA ARG A 54 -4.06 -10.69 3.57
C ARG A 54 -2.91 -11.36 2.83
N SER A 55 -2.97 -12.66 2.57
CA SER A 55 -1.94 -13.36 1.79
C SER A 55 -1.80 -12.77 0.38
N ILE A 56 -2.93 -12.52 -0.31
CA ILE A 56 -2.95 -11.86 -1.63
C ILE A 56 -2.31 -10.46 -1.54
N ALA A 57 -2.68 -9.69 -0.52
CA ALA A 57 -2.15 -8.33 -0.32
C ALA A 57 -0.62 -8.33 -0.08
N LEU A 58 -0.11 -9.27 0.73
CA LEU A 58 1.33 -9.36 1.04
C LEU A 58 2.21 -9.56 -0.20
N ILE A 59 1.74 -10.35 -1.16
CA ILE A 59 2.45 -10.54 -2.43
C ILE A 59 2.61 -9.20 -3.16
N SER A 60 1.58 -8.35 -3.14
CA SER A 60 1.64 -7.02 -3.77
C SER A 60 2.50 -6.00 -3.03
N TYR A 61 2.84 -6.25 -1.76
CA TYR A 61 3.65 -5.33 -0.96
C TYR A 61 5.15 -5.58 -1.06
N ARG A 62 5.55 -6.70 -1.65
CA ARG A 62 6.93 -7.16 -1.75
C ARG A 62 7.36 -7.28 -3.21
N THR A 63 8.63 -7.57 -3.42
CA THR A 63 9.22 -7.81 -4.73
C THR A 63 9.51 -9.30 -4.92
N PHE A 64 9.71 -9.72 -6.17
CA PHE A 64 10.17 -11.07 -6.50
C PHE A 64 11.49 -11.38 -5.79
N ASP A 65 12.49 -10.51 -5.93
CA ASP A 65 13.80 -10.69 -5.32
C ASP A 65 13.75 -10.65 -3.79
N GLY A 66 12.95 -9.74 -3.22
CA GLY A 66 12.77 -9.63 -1.77
C GLY A 66 12.11 -10.87 -1.15
N TYR A 67 11.18 -11.51 -1.86
CA TYR A 67 10.61 -12.79 -1.43
C TYR A 67 11.64 -13.91 -1.48
N ASN A 68 12.34 -14.06 -2.61
CA ASN A 68 13.34 -15.10 -2.80
C ASN A 68 14.51 -14.96 -1.82
N PHE A 69 14.87 -13.73 -1.44
CA PHE A 69 15.90 -13.47 -0.44
C PHE A 69 15.42 -13.79 0.99
N THR A 70 14.24 -13.30 1.38
CA THR A 70 13.81 -13.43 2.79
C THR A 70 13.18 -14.77 3.14
N GLN A 71 12.69 -15.51 2.14
CA GLN A 71 12.01 -16.80 2.31
C GLN A 71 12.78 -17.94 1.62
N SER A 72 14.09 -17.78 1.41
CA SER A 72 14.95 -18.84 0.86
C SER A 72 15.00 -20.06 1.77
N GLU A 73 14.93 -21.24 1.18
CA GLU A 73 15.14 -22.50 1.89
C GLU A 73 16.62 -22.66 2.27
N ASP A 74 16.88 -23.41 3.35
CA ASP A 74 18.26 -23.68 3.78
C ASP A 74 18.95 -24.73 2.90
N ASP A 75 18.16 -25.59 2.26
CA ASP A 75 18.59 -26.65 1.35
C ASP A 75 18.00 -26.40 -0.04
N GLU A 76 18.85 -26.32 -1.05
CA GLU A 76 18.45 -26.12 -2.45
C GLU A 76 17.75 -27.35 -3.05
N ASP A 77 17.97 -28.55 -2.49
CA ASP A 77 17.33 -29.81 -2.94
C ASP A 77 15.97 -30.07 -2.23
N CYS A 78 15.45 -29.07 -1.52
CA CYS A 78 14.13 -29.19 -0.89
C CYS A 78 13.03 -29.44 -1.93
N MET A 79 12.11 -30.35 -1.62
CA MET A 79 10.98 -30.65 -2.52
C MET A 79 9.95 -29.50 -2.61
N PHE A 80 9.82 -28.70 -1.55
CA PHE A 80 8.88 -27.58 -1.47
C PHE A 80 9.50 -26.37 -0.78
N ALA A 81 9.18 -25.17 -1.26
CA ALA A 81 9.52 -23.90 -0.61
C ALA A 81 8.52 -23.56 0.52
N ASP A 82 8.53 -24.34 1.62
CA ASP A 82 7.55 -24.22 2.71
C ASP A 82 7.77 -23.00 3.63
N LYS A 83 8.96 -22.37 3.65
CA LYS A 83 9.16 -21.10 4.37
C LYS A 83 8.25 -20.00 3.83
N ALA A 84 8.17 -19.83 2.52
CA ALA A 84 7.25 -18.86 1.91
C ALA A 84 5.79 -19.19 2.24
N ALA A 85 5.40 -20.46 2.17
CA ALA A 85 4.04 -20.90 2.43
C ALA A 85 3.64 -20.73 3.91
N SER A 86 4.52 -21.10 4.84
CA SER A 86 4.33 -20.91 6.28
C SER A 86 4.29 -19.43 6.68
N TYR A 87 5.13 -18.59 6.06
CA TYR A 87 5.11 -17.15 6.23
C TYR A 87 3.75 -16.54 5.83
N GLN A 88 3.21 -16.92 4.67
CA GLN A 88 1.89 -16.47 4.21
C GLN A 88 0.78 -16.85 5.19
N ARG A 89 0.76 -18.12 5.64
CA ARG A 89 -0.21 -18.61 6.63
C ARG A 89 -0.10 -17.84 7.94
N TYR A 90 1.11 -17.64 8.44
CA TYR A 90 1.36 -16.93 9.69
C TYR A 90 0.92 -15.45 9.61
N GLN A 91 1.30 -14.72 8.57
CA GLN A 91 0.93 -13.31 8.42
C GLN A 91 -0.57 -13.12 8.19
N GLY A 92 -1.21 -14.04 7.46
CA GLY A 92 -2.66 -14.07 7.28
C GLY A 92 -3.40 -14.23 8.60
N LYS A 93 -3.02 -15.25 9.39
CA LYS A 93 -3.58 -15.49 10.73
C LYS A 93 -3.33 -14.30 11.67
N LYS A 94 -2.11 -13.77 11.67
CA LYS A 94 -1.73 -12.62 12.51
C LYS A 94 -2.59 -11.39 12.24
N LEU A 95 -3.02 -11.15 10.99
CA LEU A 95 -3.96 -10.07 10.70
C LEU A 95 -5.38 -10.43 11.16
N SER A 96 -5.88 -11.62 10.82
CA SER A 96 -7.27 -11.99 11.13
C SER A 96 -7.56 -12.14 12.63
N ASP A 97 -6.51 -12.34 13.45
CA ASP A 97 -6.62 -12.30 14.91
C ASP A 97 -6.80 -10.88 15.48
N ARG A 98 -6.42 -9.82 14.74
CA ARG A 98 -6.37 -8.43 15.24
C ARG A 98 -7.11 -7.40 14.40
N PHE A 99 -7.76 -7.82 13.31
CA PHE A 99 -8.46 -6.95 12.39
C PHE A 99 -9.77 -7.56 11.93
N ASP A 100 -10.76 -6.69 11.71
CA ASP A 100 -12.11 -7.08 11.34
C ASP A 100 -12.27 -7.24 9.82
N ALA A 101 -12.92 -8.32 9.40
CA ALA A 101 -13.13 -8.66 8.00
C ALA A 101 -14.09 -7.68 7.30
N TYR A 102 -15.11 -7.19 8.01
CA TYR A 102 -16.06 -6.23 7.44
C TYR A 102 -15.42 -4.86 7.23
N SER A 103 -14.61 -4.40 8.18
CA SER A 103 -13.79 -3.20 8.07
C SER A 103 -12.81 -3.31 6.91
N TYR A 104 -12.14 -4.45 6.77
CA TYR A 104 -11.24 -4.71 5.64
C TYR A 104 -11.97 -4.57 4.30
N TRP A 105 -13.17 -5.16 4.18
CA TRP A 105 -14.00 -5.02 2.98
C TRP A 105 -14.26 -3.55 2.61
N TYR A 106 -14.76 -2.75 3.56
CA TYR A 106 -15.07 -1.34 3.30
C TYR A 106 -13.83 -0.49 3.01
N LEU A 107 -12.70 -0.79 3.67
CA LEU A 107 -11.44 -0.12 3.37
C LEU A 107 -10.97 -0.40 1.94
N THR A 108 -11.05 -1.64 1.45
CA THR A 108 -10.71 -1.94 0.05
C THR A 108 -11.65 -1.24 -0.95
N LYS A 109 -12.95 -1.12 -0.64
CA LYS A 109 -13.88 -0.32 -1.46
C LYS A 109 -13.55 1.17 -1.43
N THR A 110 -13.08 1.67 -0.29
CA THR A 110 -12.59 3.06 -0.17
C THR A 110 -11.38 3.28 -1.08
N LEU A 111 -10.42 2.35 -1.09
CA LEU A 111 -9.28 2.40 -2.02
C LEU A 111 -9.73 2.40 -3.49
N ASP A 112 -10.71 1.58 -3.86
CA ASP A 112 -11.27 1.56 -5.22
C ASP A 112 -12.02 2.85 -5.59
N SER A 113 -12.47 3.62 -4.59
CA SER A 113 -13.10 4.91 -4.84
C SER A 113 -12.08 6.05 -5.03
N MET A 114 -10.78 5.79 -4.82
CA MET A 114 -9.75 6.82 -4.84
C MET A 114 -9.64 7.47 -6.23
N ASN A 115 -9.96 8.77 -6.28
CA ASN A 115 -9.77 9.61 -7.45
C ASN A 115 -9.79 11.07 -6.99
N VAL A 116 -8.61 11.69 -6.84
CA VAL A 116 -8.50 13.08 -6.35
C VAL A 116 -9.13 14.10 -7.30
N GLY A 117 -9.27 13.75 -8.59
CA GLY A 117 -9.86 14.58 -9.63
C GLY A 117 -11.38 14.48 -9.77
N ARG A 118 -12.03 13.59 -9.02
CA ARG A 118 -13.48 13.36 -9.09
C ARG A 118 -14.24 14.64 -8.78
N GLY A 119 -15.05 15.12 -9.73
CA GLY A 119 -15.83 16.36 -9.60
C GLY A 119 -14.98 17.64 -9.57
N ARG A 120 -13.70 17.58 -9.93
CA ARG A 120 -12.75 18.71 -9.85
C ARG A 120 -12.06 19.02 -11.19
N GLY A 121 -12.66 18.59 -12.29
CA GLY A 121 -12.12 18.82 -13.64
C GLY A 121 -10.91 17.95 -14.00
N GLY A 122 -10.67 16.84 -13.29
CA GLY A 122 -9.54 15.94 -13.54
C GLY A 122 -8.45 16.02 -12.48
N VAL A 123 -7.49 15.09 -12.54
CA VAL A 123 -6.42 14.98 -11.54
C VAL A 123 -5.53 16.23 -11.54
N ASP A 124 -5.07 16.67 -12.72
CA ASP A 124 -4.17 17.82 -12.84
C ASP A 124 -4.82 19.10 -12.32
N ASN A 125 -6.09 19.33 -12.67
CA ASN A 125 -6.87 20.46 -12.15
C ASN A 125 -7.06 20.39 -10.64
N ALA A 126 -7.28 19.20 -10.06
CA ALA A 126 -7.39 19.08 -8.61
C ALA A 126 -6.05 19.36 -7.92
N LEU A 127 -4.94 18.82 -8.44
CA LEU A 127 -3.62 18.98 -7.85
C LEU A 127 -3.09 20.42 -7.96
N SER A 128 -3.41 21.15 -9.03
CA SER A 128 -3.02 22.55 -9.20
C SER A 128 -3.65 23.50 -8.18
N THR A 129 -4.72 23.08 -7.50
CA THR A 129 -5.34 23.85 -6.41
C THR A 129 -4.63 23.70 -5.06
N ILE A 130 -3.65 22.79 -4.95
CA ILE A 130 -2.90 22.57 -3.71
C ILE A 130 -1.92 23.72 -3.51
N LYS A 131 -2.08 24.42 -2.38
CA LYS A 131 -1.23 25.56 -1.98
C LYS A 131 -0.07 25.14 -1.06
N SER A 132 -0.13 23.92 -0.51
CA SER A 132 0.90 23.39 0.39
C SER A 132 2.22 23.21 -0.35
N SER A 133 3.33 23.36 0.36
CA SER A 133 4.62 22.83 -0.08
C SER A 133 4.53 21.31 -0.05
N CYS A 134 4.78 20.67 -1.19
CA CYS A 134 4.54 19.24 -1.35
C CYS A 134 5.83 18.46 -1.54
N HIS A 135 5.87 17.29 -0.94
CA HIS A 135 6.90 16.29 -1.14
C HIS A 135 6.25 15.00 -1.63
N VAL A 136 6.82 14.38 -2.65
CA VAL A 136 6.38 13.09 -3.18
C VAL A 136 7.52 12.10 -3.01
N ILE A 137 7.28 10.99 -2.33
CA ILE A 137 8.26 9.95 -2.05
C ILE A 137 7.76 8.65 -2.68
N SER A 138 8.51 8.12 -3.65
CA SER A 138 8.27 6.79 -4.22
C SER A 138 9.33 5.80 -3.74
N ILE A 139 9.05 4.50 -3.87
CA ILE A 139 10.04 3.44 -3.70
C ILE A 139 10.32 2.84 -5.07
N ASP A 140 11.60 2.69 -5.43
CA ASP A 140 12.04 2.23 -6.75
C ASP A 140 11.44 0.88 -7.18
N SER A 141 11.27 -0.02 -6.21
CA SER A 141 10.80 -1.38 -6.41
C SER A 141 9.30 -1.59 -6.12
N ASP A 142 8.55 -0.54 -5.81
CA ASP A 142 7.11 -0.64 -5.53
C ASP A 142 6.32 -0.97 -6.82
N VAL A 143 5.58 -2.08 -6.77
CA VAL A 143 4.72 -2.53 -7.87
C VAL A 143 3.29 -2.03 -7.74
N LEU A 144 2.85 -1.67 -6.54
CA LEU A 144 1.51 -1.19 -6.23
C LEU A 144 1.39 0.31 -6.56
N PHE A 145 2.42 1.09 -6.20
CA PHE A 145 2.54 2.53 -6.49
C PHE A 145 3.88 2.85 -7.17
N PRO A 146 4.08 2.42 -8.43
CA PRO A 146 5.39 2.50 -9.04
C PRO A 146 5.87 3.94 -9.24
N PRO A 147 7.19 4.21 -9.24
CA PRO A 147 7.77 5.56 -9.29
C PRO A 147 7.23 6.47 -10.39
N LYS A 148 6.82 5.90 -11.53
CA LYS A 148 6.16 6.64 -12.61
C LYS A 148 4.93 7.44 -12.15
N HIS A 149 4.15 6.90 -11.21
CA HIS A 149 2.98 7.58 -10.64
C HIS A 149 3.40 8.73 -9.72
N GLY A 150 4.40 8.52 -8.88
CA GLY A 150 4.95 9.58 -8.03
C GLY A 150 5.54 10.73 -8.84
N LYS A 151 6.33 10.42 -9.88
CA LYS A 151 6.90 11.41 -10.81
C LYS A 151 5.81 12.22 -11.50
N ALA A 152 4.77 11.56 -12.04
CA ALA A 152 3.62 12.24 -12.65
C ALA A 152 2.87 13.13 -11.64
N THR A 153 2.71 12.67 -10.40
CA THR A 153 2.08 13.44 -9.32
C THR A 153 2.89 14.69 -8.98
N ALA A 154 4.22 14.56 -8.86
CA ALA A 154 5.11 15.68 -8.57
C ALA A 154 5.07 16.75 -9.69
N VAL A 155 5.01 16.31 -10.95
CA VAL A 155 4.84 17.20 -12.11
C VAL A 155 3.51 17.94 -12.06
N ALA A 156 2.40 17.23 -11.80
CA ALA A 156 1.07 17.83 -11.73
C ALA A 156 0.88 18.80 -10.56
N LEU A 157 1.63 18.61 -9.47
CA LEU A 157 1.70 19.56 -8.34
C LEU A 157 2.54 20.82 -8.68
N GLY A 158 3.37 20.78 -9.73
CA GLY A 158 4.14 21.90 -10.27
C GLY A 158 5.34 22.37 -9.43
N LYS A 159 5.24 22.38 -8.09
CA LYS A 159 6.28 22.83 -7.16
C LYS A 159 6.66 21.77 -6.11
N ALA A 160 6.30 20.51 -6.34
CA ALA A 160 6.62 19.43 -5.42
C ALA A 160 8.09 19.02 -5.50
N ARG A 161 8.68 18.66 -4.37
CA ARG A 161 9.98 17.96 -4.33
C ARG A 161 9.75 16.46 -4.47
N TYR A 162 10.41 15.85 -5.45
CA TYR A 162 10.37 14.41 -5.64
C TYR A 162 11.55 13.73 -4.96
N HIS A 163 11.28 12.63 -4.26
CA HIS A 163 12.26 11.75 -3.64
C HIS A 163 12.01 10.32 -4.09
N GLU A 164 13.08 9.56 -4.23
CA GLU A 164 13.02 8.14 -4.57
C GLU A 164 13.84 7.37 -3.54
N LEU A 165 13.17 6.44 -2.87
CA LEU A 165 13.75 5.56 -1.87
C LEU A 165 14.15 4.25 -2.55
N SER A 166 15.40 3.82 -2.40
CA SER A 166 15.81 2.49 -2.85
C SER A 166 15.56 1.48 -1.76
N SER A 167 14.83 0.40 -2.09
CA SER A 167 14.54 -0.68 -1.15
C SER A 167 14.30 -1.99 -1.89
N LEU A 168 14.79 -3.11 -1.35
CA LEU A 168 14.45 -4.45 -1.85
C LEU A 168 13.07 -4.93 -1.39
N TYR A 169 12.44 -4.21 -0.46
CA TYR A 169 11.21 -4.66 0.20
C TYR A 169 9.92 -4.28 -0.52
N GLY A 170 9.99 -3.63 -1.69
CA GLY A 170 8.81 -3.21 -2.44
C GLY A 170 8.04 -2.11 -1.71
N HIS A 171 6.71 -2.16 -1.79
CA HIS A 171 5.85 -1.23 -1.08
C HIS A 171 6.18 -1.16 0.42
N ASP A 172 6.45 -2.31 1.07
CA ASP A 172 6.79 -2.34 2.51
C ASP A 172 8.07 -1.55 2.86
N GLY A 173 8.86 -1.11 1.88
CA GLY A 173 10.02 -0.24 2.09
C GLY A 173 9.68 1.03 2.90
N PHE A 174 8.45 1.57 2.80
CA PHE A 174 8.08 2.76 3.60
C PHE A 174 7.98 2.48 5.11
N LEU A 175 7.89 1.21 5.52
CA LEU A 175 7.86 0.80 6.93
C LEU A 175 9.23 0.36 7.45
N ILE A 176 10.16 0.04 6.54
CA ILE A 176 11.43 -0.62 6.88
C ILE A 176 12.60 0.36 6.77
N GLU A 177 12.62 1.21 5.74
CA GLU A 177 13.73 2.13 5.44
C GLU A 177 13.70 3.40 6.30
N ASN A 178 13.65 3.23 7.62
CA ASN A 178 13.41 4.30 8.58
C ASN A 178 14.48 5.40 8.55
N GLU A 179 15.76 5.04 8.38
CA GLU A 179 16.85 6.02 8.36
C GLU A 179 16.76 6.95 7.15
N HIS A 180 16.55 6.38 5.95
CA HIS A 180 16.39 7.15 4.72
C HIS A 180 15.13 8.03 4.76
N LEU A 181 14.01 7.49 5.26
CA LEU A 181 12.80 8.28 5.44
C LEU A 181 13.00 9.40 6.45
N CYS A 182 13.69 9.17 7.57
CA CYS A 182 13.99 10.22 8.55
C CYS A 182 14.85 11.33 7.94
N HIS A 183 15.82 11.00 7.08
CA HIS A 183 16.62 11.99 6.38
C HIS A 183 15.77 12.90 5.47
N ILE A 184 14.76 12.33 4.81
CA ILE A 184 13.83 13.07 3.96
C ILE A 184 12.84 13.90 4.78
N LEU A 185 12.27 13.31 5.84
CA LEU A 185 11.13 13.87 6.58
C LEU A 185 11.55 14.89 7.65
N ARG A 186 12.70 14.71 8.31
CA ARG A 186 13.12 15.60 9.40
C ARG A 186 13.17 17.07 8.98
N PRO A 187 13.79 17.46 7.84
CA PRO A 187 13.76 18.85 7.38
C PRO A 187 12.35 19.40 7.10
N VAL A 188 11.42 18.54 6.66
CA VAL A 188 10.02 18.93 6.39
C VAL A 188 9.28 19.22 7.69
N VAL A 189 9.46 18.33 8.68
CA VAL A 189 8.84 18.47 10.01
C VAL A 189 9.44 19.67 10.74
N ASP A 190 10.76 19.84 10.75
CA ASP A 190 11.43 20.95 11.43
C ASP A 190 10.96 22.30 10.86
N LYS A 191 10.81 22.41 9.54
CA LYS A 191 10.26 23.59 8.87
C LYS A 191 8.78 23.83 9.18
N ALA A 192 7.99 22.78 9.38
CA ALA A 192 6.57 22.90 9.71
C ALA A 192 6.34 23.37 11.16
N LEU A 193 7.30 23.09 12.06
CA LEU A 193 7.25 23.44 13.47
C LEU A 193 7.85 24.82 13.79
N SER A 194 8.68 25.38 12.89
CA SER A 194 9.18 26.76 12.96
C SER A 194 8.15 27.79 12.51
#